data_AF-A0A7M7HC03-F1
#
_entry.id   AF-A0A7M7HC03-F1
#
_cell.length_a   1.000
_cell.length_b   1.000
_cell.length_c   1.000
_cell.angle_alpha   90.00
_cell.angle_beta   90.00
_cell.angle_gamma   90.00
#
_symmetry.space_group_name_H-M   'P 1'
#
loop_
_entity.id
_entity.type
_entity.pdbx_description
1 polymer ?
#
loop_
_entity_poly.entity_id
_entity_poly.type
_entity_poly.pdbx_seq_one_letter_code
_entity_poly.pdbx_strand_id
1 'polypeptide(L)'
;MAGGGDDGVRGQLHAKKPAVLKTVDGSVIVVDELLCFVTNKMNTLSTDEIVKLVSTCFKSEEIEQSKKVLFDVCSSMNDHVTVRNVAHKGPSRDVNNIKTCIKLLLECGDKIPTFVAKDLDRLPPVGFDNIDVSALLGRLLKLECEMADMKESVQSHAKAAENLQNMAVIMDTRMTDVEVKAVAQTPGSTSINFPGLGATLDAAAPAPKPQPNSPDQTPWNQVVRRGGNMKTPPVGGDPSRPVQVLHTPMQPKRKPGIVGKASSGRIQAVQTKLVNVFATRFDPELDADTLGDFLQEKINDTVTCNKIVTERSRFGSFHISAVCQNVEDMYDPDVWPEGVFVRRYYEPRKLQASLPGAESLRKFRKLEHSTPVPTGTVNADRGDDKLES
;
A
#
# COMPACT_ATOMS: atom_id res chain seq x y z
N MET A 1 3.46 -0.29 -68.28
CA MET A 1 2.92 -1.27 -67.31
C MET A 1 4.00 -2.31 -67.07
N ALA A 2 4.77 -2.15 -66.00
CA ALA A 2 5.69 -3.18 -65.49
C ALA A 2 5.57 -3.08 -63.97
N GLY A 3 4.95 -4.12 -63.38
CA GLY A 3 4.61 -4.18 -61.97
C GLY A 3 5.85 -4.42 -61.11
N GLY A 4 5.93 -3.68 -60.00
CA GLY A 4 6.91 -3.89 -58.95
C GLY A 4 6.61 -5.15 -58.14
N GLY A 5 7.62 -6.00 -57.99
CA GLY A 5 7.70 -6.98 -56.92
C GLY A 5 8.42 -6.34 -55.74
N ASP A 6 7.64 -5.92 -54.75
CA ASP A 6 8.13 -5.54 -53.43
C ASP A 6 8.15 -6.81 -52.57
N ASP A 7 9.25 -7.57 -52.65
CA ASP A 7 9.53 -8.70 -51.78
C ASP A 7 9.86 -8.17 -50.39
N GLY A 8 8.81 -8.00 -49.59
CA GLY A 8 8.90 -7.71 -48.17
C GLY A 8 9.64 -8.83 -47.43
N VAL A 9 10.95 -8.67 -47.25
CA VAL A 9 11.79 -9.43 -46.34
C VAL A 9 11.36 -9.12 -44.91
N ARG A 10 10.27 -9.73 -44.46
CA ARG A 10 9.93 -9.83 -43.04
C ARG A 10 10.95 -10.78 -42.43
N GLY A 11 12.00 -10.19 -41.87
CA GLY A 11 13.08 -10.88 -41.18
C GLY A 11 12.54 -11.97 -40.27
N GLN A 12 12.83 -13.20 -40.64
CA GLN A 12 12.55 -14.40 -39.86
C GLN A 12 13.45 -14.33 -38.62
N LEU A 13 13.03 -13.58 -37.59
CA LEU A 13 13.71 -13.50 -36.29
C LEU A 13 13.80 -14.92 -35.73
N HIS A 14 14.95 -15.54 -35.93
CA HIS A 14 15.26 -16.86 -35.41
C HIS A 14 15.12 -16.78 -33.89
N ALA A 15 14.29 -17.65 -33.33
CA ALA A 15 14.16 -17.81 -31.89
C ALA A 15 15.56 -18.10 -31.33
N LYS A 16 16.17 -17.10 -30.69
CA LYS A 16 17.50 -17.24 -30.12
C LYS A 16 17.37 -18.08 -28.86
N LYS A 17 18.16 -19.14 -28.81
CA LYS A 17 18.23 -20.03 -27.65
C LYS A 17 18.64 -19.23 -26.41
N PRO A 18 17.96 -19.40 -25.25
CA PRO A 18 18.35 -18.76 -24.00
C PRO A 18 19.79 -19.09 -23.62
N ALA A 19 20.49 -18.09 -23.11
CA ALA A 19 21.90 -18.19 -22.74
C ALA A 19 22.07 -18.11 -21.22
N VAL A 20 22.85 -19.02 -20.64
CA VAL A 20 23.16 -19.03 -19.21
C VAL A 20 24.59 -18.54 -19.02
N LEU A 21 24.74 -17.44 -18.30
CA LEU A 21 26.01 -16.80 -17.97
C LEU A 21 26.27 -16.94 -16.47
N LYS A 22 27.53 -17.14 -16.10
CA LYS A 22 27.98 -17.15 -14.70
C LYS A 22 28.83 -15.90 -14.47
N THR A 23 28.50 -15.11 -13.46
CA THR A 23 29.32 -13.96 -13.07
C THR A 23 30.51 -14.39 -12.23
N VAL A 24 31.50 -13.50 -12.08
CA VAL A 24 32.68 -13.71 -11.22
C VAL A 24 32.28 -13.95 -9.76
N ASP A 25 31.14 -13.41 -9.34
CA ASP A 25 30.59 -13.56 -7.98
C ASP A 25 29.84 -14.90 -7.79
N GLY A 26 29.82 -15.77 -8.81
CA GLY A 26 29.09 -17.03 -8.79
C GLY A 26 27.57 -16.88 -9.00
N SER A 27 27.08 -15.68 -9.28
CA SER A 27 25.66 -15.45 -9.60
C SER A 27 25.35 -15.95 -11.01
N VAL A 28 24.18 -16.57 -11.18
CA VAL A 28 23.73 -17.08 -12.47
C VAL A 28 22.79 -16.06 -13.12
N ILE A 29 23.19 -15.56 -14.29
CA ILE A 29 22.41 -14.67 -15.13
C ILE A 29 21.89 -15.48 -16.32
N VAL A 30 20.58 -15.49 -16.52
CA VAL A 30 19.94 -16.18 -17.63
C VAL A 30 19.34 -15.15 -18.57
N VAL A 31 19.77 -15.17 -19.83
CA VAL A 31 19.20 -14.30 -20.87
C VAL A 31 17.99 -15.00 -21.47
N ASP A 32 16.80 -14.59 -21.04
CA ASP A 32 15.51 -15.16 -21.43
C ASP A 32 14.40 -14.11 -21.23
N GLU A 33 13.80 -13.64 -22.33
CA GLU A 33 12.79 -12.58 -22.29
C GLU A 33 11.51 -13.00 -21.55
N LEU A 34 11.11 -14.26 -21.68
CA LEU A 34 9.88 -14.78 -21.06
C LEU A 34 10.06 -14.86 -19.55
N LEU A 35 11.15 -15.48 -19.07
CA LEU A 35 11.42 -15.60 -17.64
C LEU A 35 11.68 -14.23 -17.01
N CYS A 36 12.36 -13.32 -17.73
CA CYS A 36 12.52 -11.94 -17.31
C CYS A 36 11.16 -11.27 -17.08
N PHE A 37 10.23 -11.40 -18.05
CA PHE A 37 8.88 -10.85 -17.91
C PHE A 37 8.13 -11.46 -16.72
N VAL A 38 8.08 -12.79 -16.62
CA VAL A 38 7.33 -13.49 -15.57
C VAL A 38 7.84 -13.10 -14.18
N THR A 39 9.16 -13.09 -13.99
CA THR A 39 9.78 -12.76 -12.69
C THR A 39 9.48 -11.32 -12.27
N ASN A 40 9.53 -10.39 -13.24
CA ASN A 40 9.23 -8.98 -12.98
C ASN A 40 7.75 -8.71 -12.71
N LYS A 41 6.84 -9.56 -13.23
CA LYS A 41 5.39 -9.31 -13.19
C LYS A 41 4.60 -10.24 -12.28
N MET A 42 5.17 -11.33 -11.78
CA MET A 42 4.47 -12.31 -10.92
C MET A 42 3.96 -11.75 -9.59
N ASN A 43 4.54 -10.65 -9.10
CA ASN A 43 4.10 -9.99 -7.88
C ASN A 43 3.07 -8.88 -8.12
N THR A 44 2.92 -8.41 -9.36
CA THR A 44 2.04 -7.30 -9.72
C THR A 44 0.80 -7.75 -10.48
N LEU A 45 0.91 -8.80 -11.28
CA LEU A 45 -0.16 -9.31 -12.14
C LEU A 45 -0.68 -10.63 -11.62
N SER A 46 -1.96 -10.90 -11.87
CA SER A 46 -2.54 -12.21 -11.58
C SER A 46 -1.94 -13.29 -12.49
N THR A 47 -1.93 -14.54 -12.02
CA THR A 47 -1.45 -15.68 -12.80
C THR A 47 -2.11 -15.77 -14.18
N ASP A 48 -3.41 -15.50 -14.27
CA ASP A 48 -4.16 -15.64 -15.52
C ASP A 48 -3.84 -14.50 -16.51
N GLU A 49 -3.55 -13.29 -16.03
CA GLU A 49 -3.08 -12.18 -16.88
C GLU A 49 -1.69 -12.47 -17.46
N ILE A 50 -0.76 -12.96 -16.62
CA ILE A 50 0.58 -13.34 -17.08
C ILE A 50 0.48 -14.45 -18.13
N VAL A 51 -0.34 -15.46 -17.87
CA VAL A 51 -0.59 -16.54 -18.83
C VAL A 51 -1.13 -15.98 -20.15
N LYS A 52 -2.10 -15.07 -20.10
CA LYS A 52 -2.68 -14.46 -21.29
C LYS A 52 -1.61 -13.67 -22.08
N LEU A 53 -0.89 -12.77 -21.43
CA LEU A 53 0.14 -11.93 -22.08
C LEU A 53 1.30 -12.77 -22.65
N VAL A 54 1.77 -13.76 -21.91
CA VAL A 54 2.88 -14.62 -22.35
C VAL A 54 2.45 -15.52 -23.51
N SER A 55 1.26 -16.14 -23.43
CA SER A 55 0.76 -17.02 -24.50
C SER A 55 0.45 -16.28 -25.81
N THR A 56 0.16 -14.97 -25.75
CA THR A 56 -0.04 -14.16 -26.96
C THR A 56 1.25 -13.63 -27.57
N CYS A 57 2.32 -13.47 -26.78
CA CYS A 57 3.56 -12.83 -27.26
C CYS A 57 4.68 -13.82 -27.60
N PHE A 58 4.68 -15.00 -26.97
CA PHE A 58 5.73 -16.01 -27.13
C PHE A 58 5.20 -17.26 -27.83
N LYS A 59 6.06 -17.89 -28.63
CA LYS A 59 5.71 -19.14 -29.31
C LYS A 59 5.78 -20.32 -28.34
N SER A 60 5.04 -21.38 -28.62
CA SER A 60 4.98 -22.57 -27.77
C SER A 60 6.36 -23.21 -27.55
N GLU A 61 7.23 -23.21 -28.56
CA GLU A 61 8.59 -23.75 -28.47
C GLU A 61 9.44 -22.95 -27.47
N GLU A 62 9.29 -21.62 -27.47
CA GLU A 62 10.01 -20.73 -26.58
C GLU A 62 9.56 -20.89 -25.14
N ILE A 63 8.25 -21.06 -24.93
CA ILE A 63 7.67 -21.32 -23.60
C ILE A 63 8.23 -22.64 -23.04
N GLU A 64 8.29 -23.69 -23.85
CA GLU A 64 8.83 -24.99 -23.45
C GLU A 64 10.35 -24.92 -23.18
N GLN A 65 11.08 -24.16 -24.00
CA GLN A 65 12.52 -23.95 -23.83
C GLN A 65 12.85 -23.13 -22.58
N SER A 66 12.13 -22.02 -22.35
CA SER A 66 12.27 -21.16 -21.18
C SER A 66 12.00 -21.96 -19.90
N LYS A 67 10.94 -22.76 -19.90
CA LYS A 67 10.64 -23.68 -18.81
C LYS A 67 11.80 -24.64 -18.56
N LYS A 68 12.34 -25.28 -19.60
CA LYS A 68 13.46 -26.22 -19.45
C LYS A 68 14.67 -25.55 -18.81
N VAL A 69 15.05 -24.36 -19.28
CA VAL A 69 16.18 -23.60 -18.71
C VAL A 69 15.92 -23.23 -17.26
N LEU A 70 14.69 -22.80 -16.91
CA LEU A 70 14.33 -22.51 -15.54
C LEU A 70 14.54 -23.74 -14.62
N PHE A 71 14.08 -24.92 -15.04
CA PHE A 71 14.31 -26.15 -14.28
C PHE A 71 15.80 -26.49 -14.16
N ASP A 72 16.55 -26.44 -15.26
CA ASP A 72 17.97 -26.78 -15.27
C ASP A 72 18.75 -25.85 -14.31
N VAL A 73 18.44 -24.56 -14.30
CA VAL A 73 19.10 -23.57 -13.43
C VAL A 73 18.64 -23.71 -11.98
N CYS A 74 17.34 -23.79 -11.71
CA CYS A 74 16.81 -23.94 -10.35
C CYS A 74 17.25 -25.25 -9.69
N SER A 75 17.30 -26.36 -10.44
CA SER A 75 17.80 -27.65 -9.94
C SER A 75 19.30 -27.59 -9.61
N SER A 76 20.08 -26.76 -10.29
CA SER A 76 21.50 -26.57 -9.97
C SER A 76 21.74 -25.74 -8.71
N MET A 77 20.81 -24.83 -8.39
CA MET A 77 20.96 -23.85 -7.31
C MET A 77 20.30 -24.28 -5.99
N ASN A 78 19.30 -25.15 -6.03
CA ASN A 78 18.48 -25.43 -4.85
C ASN A 78 18.05 -26.91 -4.78
N ASP A 79 18.60 -27.63 -3.81
CA ASP A 79 18.37 -29.08 -3.61
C ASP A 79 16.93 -29.40 -3.12
N HIS A 80 16.21 -28.39 -2.62
CA HIS A 80 14.86 -28.54 -2.07
C HIS A 80 13.70 -28.26 -3.06
N VAL A 81 13.98 -28.16 -4.37
CA VAL A 81 12.92 -27.95 -5.36
C VAL A 81 12.07 -29.21 -5.51
N THR A 82 10.80 -29.15 -5.10
CA THR A 82 9.89 -30.30 -5.13
C THR A 82 9.13 -30.44 -6.45
N VAL A 83 9.01 -29.35 -7.22
CA VAL A 83 8.32 -29.36 -8.51
C VAL A 83 9.15 -30.14 -9.52
N ARG A 84 8.53 -31.18 -10.10
CA ARG A 84 9.13 -31.94 -11.21
C ARG A 84 8.87 -31.24 -12.54
N ASN A 85 9.83 -31.36 -13.46
CA ASN A 85 9.62 -30.95 -14.85
C ASN A 85 8.67 -31.94 -15.55
N VAL A 86 7.38 -31.61 -15.58
CA VAL A 86 6.35 -32.44 -16.23
C VAL A 86 6.11 -31.93 -17.65
N ALA A 87 6.31 -32.76 -18.66
CA ALA A 87 5.94 -32.42 -20.03
C ALA A 87 4.40 -32.37 -20.18
N HIS A 88 3.87 -31.18 -20.44
CA HIS A 88 2.43 -31.00 -20.67
C HIS A 88 2.09 -31.28 -22.14
N LYS A 89 0.89 -31.83 -22.40
CA LYS A 89 0.38 -32.11 -23.74
C LYS A 89 -1.03 -31.55 -23.90
N GLY A 90 -1.44 -31.32 -25.15
CA GLY A 90 -2.80 -30.87 -25.49
C GLY A 90 -2.95 -29.35 -25.62
N PRO A 91 -4.19 -28.84 -25.77
CA PRO A 91 -4.46 -27.45 -26.13
C PRO A 91 -4.11 -26.44 -25.02
N SER A 92 -3.98 -26.90 -23.78
CA SER A 92 -3.57 -26.08 -22.62
C SER A 92 -2.10 -26.26 -22.23
N ARG A 93 -1.29 -26.86 -23.11
CA ARG A 93 0.14 -27.12 -22.84
C ARG A 93 0.88 -25.85 -22.41
N ASP A 94 0.73 -24.78 -23.17
CA ASP A 94 1.49 -23.54 -22.95
C ASP A 94 1.05 -22.85 -21.67
N VAL A 95 -0.27 -22.78 -21.43
CA VAL A 95 -0.85 -22.29 -20.19
C VAL A 95 -0.29 -23.03 -18.97
N ASN A 96 -0.24 -24.37 -19.05
CA ASN A 96 0.28 -25.19 -17.96
C ASN A 96 1.79 -25.05 -17.80
N ASN A 97 2.55 -24.91 -18.88
CA ASN A 97 3.98 -24.63 -18.83
C ASN A 97 4.26 -23.29 -18.13
N ILE A 98 3.54 -22.22 -18.47
CA ILE A 98 3.67 -20.91 -17.82
C ILE A 98 3.30 -20.99 -16.34
N LYS A 99 2.17 -21.63 -15.99
CA LYS A 99 1.76 -21.85 -14.59
C LYS A 99 2.81 -22.65 -13.81
N THR A 100 3.46 -23.63 -14.45
CA THR A 100 4.54 -24.40 -13.84
C THR A 100 5.76 -23.51 -13.56
N CYS A 101 6.13 -22.61 -14.49
CA CYS A 101 7.22 -21.66 -14.29
C CYS A 101 6.93 -20.73 -13.10
N ILE A 102 5.73 -20.15 -13.04
CA ILE A 102 5.32 -19.27 -11.93
C ILE A 102 5.38 -20.02 -10.60
N LYS A 103 4.87 -21.26 -10.55
CA LYS A 103 4.90 -22.08 -9.33
C LYS A 103 6.34 -22.36 -8.89
N LEU A 104 7.22 -22.72 -9.82
CA LEU A 104 8.62 -23.00 -9.53
C LEU A 104 9.35 -21.74 -9.02
N LEU A 105 9.10 -20.58 -9.62
CA LEU A 105 9.65 -19.30 -9.17
C LEU A 105 9.19 -18.95 -7.74
N LEU A 106 7.90 -19.18 -7.42
CA LEU A 106 7.37 -18.96 -6.06
C LEU A 106 8.00 -19.90 -5.03
N GLU A 107 8.29 -21.16 -5.39
CA GLU A 107 8.98 -22.11 -4.52
C GLU A 107 10.46 -21.75 -4.30
N CYS A 108 11.09 -21.04 -5.25
CA CYS A 108 12.49 -20.61 -5.13
C CYS A 108 12.69 -19.45 -4.14
N GLY A 109 11.64 -18.66 -3.84
CA GLY A 109 11.69 -17.55 -2.88
C GLY A 109 12.78 -16.53 -3.22
N ASP A 110 13.73 -16.32 -2.32
CA ASP A 110 14.81 -15.32 -2.49
C ASP A 110 15.98 -15.81 -3.36
N LYS A 111 16.02 -17.10 -3.70
CA LYS A 111 17.10 -17.72 -4.47
C LYS A 111 16.79 -17.81 -5.98
N ILE A 112 16.07 -16.83 -6.50
CA ILE A 112 15.69 -16.81 -7.92
C ILE A 112 16.88 -16.32 -8.77
N PRO A 113 17.28 -17.04 -9.84
CA PRO A 113 18.29 -16.59 -10.77
C PRO A 113 17.93 -15.24 -11.40
N THR A 114 18.91 -14.43 -11.77
CA THR A 114 18.63 -13.16 -12.43
C THR A 114 18.30 -13.38 -13.91
N PHE A 115 17.07 -13.10 -14.31
CA PHE A 115 16.62 -13.21 -15.70
C PHE A 115 16.68 -11.85 -16.42
N VAL A 116 17.34 -11.82 -17.57
CA VAL A 116 17.56 -10.59 -18.35
C VAL A 116 16.97 -10.76 -19.76
N ALA A 117 16.26 -9.74 -20.23
CA ALA A 117 15.78 -9.68 -21.60
C ALA A 117 16.85 -9.05 -22.50
N LYS A 118 17.12 -9.65 -23.67
CA LYS A 118 18.03 -9.05 -24.65
C LYS A 118 17.33 -7.96 -25.45
N ASP A 119 16.13 -8.27 -25.93
CA ASP A 119 15.33 -7.39 -26.78
C ASP A 119 14.09 -6.91 -26.02
N LEU A 120 14.11 -5.69 -25.48
CA LEU A 120 13.03 -5.14 -24.63
C LEU A 120 11.71 -4.95 -25.39
N ASP A 121 11.78 -4.65 -26.68
CA ASP A 121 10.59 -4.47 -27.55
C ASP A 121 9.77 -5.76 -27.70
N ARG A 122 10.38 -6.90 -27.35
CA ARG A 122 9.76 -8.22 -27.42
C ARG A 122 8.94 -8.55 -26.17
N LEU A 123 9.09 -7.78 -25.11
CA LEU A 123 8.33 -7.98 -23.88
C LEU A 123 6.86 -7.64 -24.10
N PRO A 124 5.92 -8.43 -23.53
CA PRO A 124 4.50 -8.11 -23.62
C PRO A 124 4.23 -6.68 -23.12
N PRO A 125 3.50 -5.85 -23.89
CA PRO A 125 3.12 -4.53 -23.44
C PRO A 125 2.18 -4.68 -22.23
N VAL A 126 2.55 -4.05 -21.12
CA VAL A 126 1.72 -3.99 -19.92
C VAL A 126 0.88 -2.73 -20.02
N GLY A 127 -0.42 -2.91 -20.31
CA GLY A 127 -1.36 -1.81 -20.43
C GLY A 127 -1.75 -1.21 -19.08
N PHE A 128 -2.53 -0.12 -19.12
CA PHE A 128 -3.10 0.48 -17.90
C PHE A 128 -4.03 -0.48 -17.15
N ASP A 129 -4.65 -1.42 -17.87
CA ASP A 129 -5.50 -2.47 -17.29
C ASP A 129 -4.74 -3.38 -16.31
N ASN A 130 -3.40 -3.42 -16.43
CA ASN A 130 -2.51 -4.26 -15.65
C ASN A 130 -1.80 -3.49 -14.51
N ILE A 131 -2.14 -2.23 -14.30
CA ILE A 131 -1.62 -1.44 -13.17
C ILE A 131 -2.50 -1.70 -11.95
N ASP A 132 -1.89 -2.02 -10.82
CA ASP A 132 -2.61 -2.08 -9.55
C ASP A 132 -3.00 -0.66 -9.11
N VAL A 133 -4.18 -0.24 -9.57
CA VAL A 133 -4.80 1.04 -9.24
C VAL A 133 -4.96 1.19 -7.73
N SER A 134 -5.12 0.09 -6.98
CA SER A 134 -5.25 0.13 -5.52
C SER A 134 -3.93 0.50 -4.87
N ALA A 135 -2.81 -0.05 -5.35
CA ALA A 135 -1.47 0.33 -4.89
C ALA A 135 -1.15 1.79 -5.22
N LEU A 136 -1.51 2.25 -6.42
CA LEU A 136 -1.36 3.65 -6.82
C LEU A 136 -2.19 4.59 -5.93
N LEU A 137 -3.47 4.26 -5.72
CA LEU A 137 -4.37 5.04 -4.88
C LEU A 137 -3.90 5.03 -3.41
N GLY A 138 -3.39 3.90 -2.92
CA GLY A 138 -2.81 3.82 -1.58
C GLY A 138 -1.59 4.74 -1.40
N ARG A 139 -0.74 4.86 -2.42
CA ARG A 139 0.36 5.83 -2.41
C ARG A 139 -0.13 7.28 -2.48
N LEU A 140 -1.18 7.54 -3.26
CA LEU A 140 -1.79 8.87 -3.34
C LEU A 140 -2.41 9.30 -2.00
N LEU A 141 -3.14 8.41 -1.32
CA LEU A 141 -3.66 8.65 0.03
C LEU A 141 -2.53 8.87 1.04
N LYS A 142 -1.43 8.11 0.93
CA LYS A 142 -0.24 8.33 1.78
C LYS A 142 0.36 9.72 1.56
N LEU A 143 0.43 10.16 0.30
CA LEU A 143 0.91 11.49 -0.05
C LEU A 143 -0.03 12.59 0.48
N GLU A 144 -1.35 12.40 0.43
CA GLU A 144 -2.31 13.30 1.05
C GLU A 144 -2.12 13.40 2.57
N CYS A 145 -1.84 12.30 3.26
CA CYS A 145 -1.49 12.32 4.68
C CYS A 145 -0.17 13.07 4.94
N GLU A 146 0.89 12.77 4.20
CA GLU A 146 2.20 13.45 4.34
C GLU A 146 2.08 14.97 4.07
N MET A 147 1.22 15.36 3.12
CA MET A 147 0.94 16.77 2.83
C MET A 147 0.14 17.45 3.96
N ALA A 148 -0.76 16.73 4.62
CA ALA A 148 -1.48 17.24 5.78
C ALA A 148 -0.53 17.48 6.97
N ASP A 149 0.37 16.53 7.24
CA ASP A 149 1.38 16.64 8.29
C ASP A 149 2.35 17.81 8.01
N MET A 150 2.78 17.95 6.74
CA MET A 150 3.62 19.07 6.32
C MET A 150 2.92 20.43 6.50
N LYS A 151 1.63 20.51 6.19
CA LYS A 151 0.84 21.73 6.40
C LYS A 151 0.75 22.11 7.87
N GLU A 152 0.55 21.14 8.75
CA GLU A 152 0.54 21.38 10.21
C GLU A 152 1.91 21.86 10.71
N SER A 153 3.00 21.23 10.24
CA SER A 153 4.36 21.66 10.54
C SER A 153 4.64 23.10 10.10
N VAL A 154 4.30 23.46 8.86
CA VAL A 154 4.46 24.83 8.33
C VAL A 154 3.64 25.84 9.12
N GLN A 155 2.41 25.49 9.52
CA GLN A 155 1.57 26.36 10.36
C GLN A 155 2.17 26.58 11.75
N SER A 156 2.76 25.54 12.36
CA SER A 156 3.47 25.65 13.64
C SER A 156 4.69 26.56 13.52
N HIS A 157 5.48 26.38 12.46
CA HIS A 157 6.63 27.25 12.16
C HIS A 157 6.23 28.70 11.95
N ALA A 158 5.13 28.97 11.23
CA ALA A 158 4.62 30.32 11.02
C ALA A 158 4.26 31.01 12.36
N LYS A 159 3.56 30.30 13.26
CA LYS A 159 3.22 30.82 14.60
C LYS A 159 4.47 31.08 15.45
N ALA A 160 5.46 30.19 15.39
CA ALA A 160 6.71 30.39 16.11
C ALA A 160 7.47 31.64 15.60
N ALA A 161 7.47 31.86 14.28
CA ALA A 161 8.07 33.05 13.68
C ALA A 161 7.34 34.35 14.10
N GLU A 162 6.00 34.35 14.14
CA GLU A 162 5.22 35.49 14.64
C GLU A 162 5.54 35.79 16.11
N ASN A 163 5.64 34.77 16.96
CA ASN A 163 6.01 34.94 18.36
C ASN A 163 7.41 35.54 18.54
N LEU A 164 8.38 35.07 17.75
CA LEU A 164 9.74 35.62 17.75
C LEU A 164 9.76 37.08 17.28
N GLN A 165 8.98 37.43 16.25
CA GLN A 165 8.85 38.80 15.77
C GLN A 165 8.25 39.71 16.85
N ASN A 166 7.21 39.26 17.55
CA ASN A 166 6.60 40.01 18.65
C ASN A 166 7.60 40.23 19.80
N MET A 167 8.39 39.23 20.15
CA MET A 167 9.45 39.36 21.15
C MET A 167 10.55 40.33 20.71
N ALA A 168 10.94 40.32 19.43
CA ALA A 168 11.92 41.26 18.89
C ALA A 168 11.43 42.71 19.00
N VAL A 169 10.17 42.98 18.65
CA VAL A 169 9.56 44.33 18.78
C VAL A 169 9.51 44.79 20.25
N ILE A 170 9.16 43.90 21.18
CA ILE A 170 9.16 44.23 22.61
C ILE A 170 10.57 44.53 23.12
N MET A 171 11.56 43.75 22.70
CA MET A 171 12.96 44.02 23.08
C MET A 171 13.47 45.34 22.51
N ASP A 172 13.18 45.64 21.25
CA ASP A 172 13.54 46.90 20.59
C ASP A 172 12.95 48.11 21.34
N THR A 173 11.65 48.04 21.66
CA THR A 173 10.95 49.09 22.45
C THR A 173 11.64 49.30 23.80
N ARG A 174 11.95 48.22 24.52
CA ARG A 174 12.65 48.31 25.83
C ARG A 174 14.06 48.86 25.71
N MET A 175 14.78 48.57 24.62
CA MET A 175 16.10 49.16 24.37
C MET A 175 16.00 50.67 24.15
N THR A 176 15.04 51.12 23.33
CA THR A 176 14.84 52.56 23.08
C THR A 176 14.49 53.32 24.37
N ASP A 177 13.67 52.76 25.26
CA ASP A 177 13.33 53.36 26.56
C ASP A 177 14.55 53.52 27.49
N VAL A 178 15.49 52.57 27.43
CA VAL A 178 16.73 52.62 28.21
C VAL A 178 17.67 53.69 27.68
N GLU A 179 17.81 53.80 26.35
CA GLU A 179 18.62 54.86 25.72
C GLU A 179 18.09 56.25 26.06
N VAL A 180 16.77 56.48 26.00
CA VAL A 180 16.16 57.76 26.36
C VAL A 180 16.41 58.12 27.83
N LYS A 181 16.31 57.16 28.74
CA LYS A 181 16.59 57.40 30.18
C LYS A 181 18.07 57.65 30.47
N ALA A 182 18.98 57.00 29.77
CA ALA A 182 20.42 57.21 29.93
C ALA A 182 20.85 58.64 29.53
N VAL A 183 20.23 59.22 28.50
CA VAL A 183 20.48 60.60 28.07
C VAL A 183 19.95 61.65 29.06
N ALA A 184 18.87 61.34 29.80
CA ALA A 184 18.26 62.28 30.73
C ALA A 184 18.98 62.41 32.09
N GLN A 185 19.90 61.51 32.45
CA GLN A 185 20.54 61.46 33.77
C GLN A 185 22.03 61.87 33.80
N THR A 186 22.54 62.58 32.79
CA THR A 186 23.88 63.17 32.84
C THR A 186 23.85 64.69 33.07
N PRO A 187 23.79 65.18 34.32
CA PRO A 187 24.19 66.53 34.66
C PRO A 187 25.72 66.60 34.76
N GLY A 188 26.36 67.23 33.77
CA GLY A 188 27.74 67.70 33.85
C GLY A 188 28.82 66.63 33.61
N SER A 189 29.21 66.45 32.36
CA SER A 189 30.57 65.96 32.08
C SER A 189 31.19 66.76 30.94
N THR A 190 32.41 67.17 31.22
CA THR A 190 33.22 68.18 30.56
C THR A 190 33.59 67.78 29.15
N SER A 191 33.48 68.74 28.24
CA SER A 191 34.03 68.70 26.89
C SER A 191 35.53 68.39 26.91
N ILE A 192 35.92 67.25 26.32
CA ILE A 192 37.30 67.02 25.88
C ILE A 192 37.23 66.82 24.36
N ASN A 193 37.64 67.87 23.64
CA ASN A 193 37.87 67.86 22.22
C ASN A 193 38.98 66.86 21.88
N PHE A 194 38.66 65.84 21.07
CA PHE A 194 39.67 65.01 20.41
C PHE A 194 39.75 65.41 18.93
N PRO A 195 40.87 65.99 18.45
CA PRO A 195 41.03 66.34 17.06
C PRO A 195 41.74 65.23 16.28
N GLY A 196 41.25 64.94 15.07
CA GLY A 196 42.10 64.51 13.96
C GLY A 196 41.94 63.07 13.45
N LEU A 197 41.92 62.98 12.11
CA LEU A 197 41.78 61.82 11.21
C LEU A 197 40.33 61.30 11.05
N GLY A 198 39.58 61.59 9.98
CA GLY A 198 39.98 61.89 8.61
C GLY A 198 40.13 60.61 7.80
N ALA A 199 39.02 60.07 7.28
CA ALA A 199 38.99 59.30 6.02
C ALA A 199 37.54 59.08 5.57
N THR A 200 37.21 59.75 4.47
CA THR A 200 36.08 59.57 3.56
C THR A 200 36.03 58.16 2.98
N LEU A 201 34.82 57.67 2.66
CA LEU A 201 34.40 56.89 1.47
C LEU A 201 32.95 56.43 1.72
N ASP A 202 31.94 57.16 1.27
CA ASP A 202 31.26 56.97 -0.03
C ASP A 202 30.95 55.52 -0.38
N ALA A 203 29.69 55.12 -0.19
CA ALA A 203 28.94 54.24 -1.11
C ALA A 203 27.46 54.17 -0.68
N ALA A 204 26.67 55.07 -1.27
CA ALA A 204 25.21 55.00 -1.25
C ALA A 204 24.73 53.75 -2.01
N ALA A 205 24.04 52.84 -1.32
CA ALA A 205 23.23 51.80 -1.93
C ALA A 205 21.73 52.17 -1.74
N PRO A 206 20.92 52.21 -2.81
CA PRO A 206 19.53 52.66 -2.70
C PRO A 206 18.66 51.59 -2.05
N ALA A 207 17.78 52.06 -1.15
CA ALA A 207 16.71 51.28 -0.54
C ALA A 207 15.81 50.62 -1.61
N PRO A 208 15.44 49.33 -1.44
CA PRO A 208 14.45 48.71 -2.31
C PRO A 208 13.07 49.30 -2.02
N LYS A 209 12.46 49.89 -3.05
CA LYS A 209 11.08 50.37 -3.01
C LYS A 209 10.12 49.18 -2.76
N PRO A 210 9.12 49.30 -1.88
CA PRO A 210 8.04 48.34 -1.80
C PRO A 210 7.19 48.44 -3.09
N GLN A 211 7.19 47.38 -3.89
CA GLN A 211 6.29 47.24 -5.02
C GLN A 211 4.86 46.95 -4.52
N PRO A 212 3.83 47.66 -5.00
CA PRO A 212 2.44 47.29 -4.79
C PRO A 212 2.10 46.14 -5.74
N ASN A 213 2.15 44.90 -5.25
CA ASN A 213 1.56 43.77 -5.95
C ASN A 213 0.04 43.80 -5.74
N SER A 214 -0.66 44.32 -6.74
CA SER A 214 -2.10 44.12 -6.92
C SER A 214 -2.40 42.66 -7.33
N PRO A 215 -3.61 42.17 -7.05
CA PRO A 215 -3.93 40.75 -7.07
C PRO A 215 -4.53 40.33 -8.41
N ASP A 216 -3.83 39.48 -9.15
CA ASP A 216 -4.45 38.62 -10.18
C ASP A 216 -4.45 37.17 -9.68
N GLN A 217 -5.35 36.91 -8.72
CA GLN A 217 -5.82 35.55 -8.48
C GLN A 217 -6.86 35.22 -9.54
N THR A 218 -6.43 34.61 -10.63
CA THR A 218 -7.34 33.87 -11.50
C THR A 218 -7.80 32.63 -10.73
N PRO A 219 -9.10 32.46 -10.44
CA PRO A 219 -9.58 31.31 -9.66
C PRO A 219 -9.44 30.04 -10.50
N TRP A 220 -8.71 29.05 -9.98
CA TRP A 220 -8.61 27.69 -10.54
C TRP A 220 -9.93 26.90 -10.52
N ASN A 221 -11.04 27.54 -10.15
CA ASN A 221 -12.34 26.93 -9.97
C ASN A 221 -13.26 27.20 -11.17
N GLN A 222 -12.80 26.95 -12.40
CA GLN A 222 -13.68 26.98 -13.57
C GLN A 222 -13.19 26.14 -14.76
N VAL A 223 -12.84 24.87 -14.50
CA VAL A 223 -12.98 23.83 -15.53
C VAL A 223 -14.29 23.10 -15.27
N VAL A 224 -15.29 23.54 -16.03
CA VAL A 224 -16.65 23.04 -16.03
C VAL A 224 -16.66 21.54 -16.30
N ARG A 225 -17.30 20.82 -15.38
CA ARG A 225 -17.93 19.51 -15.61
C ARG A 225 -18.76 19.56 -16.89
N ARG A 226 -18.24 19.04 -18.00
CA ARG A 226 -19.05 18.58 -19.14
C ARG A 226 -18.50 17.25 -19.64
N GLY A 227 -19.18 16.20 -19.23
CA GLY A 227 -18.94 14.83 -19.66
C GLY A 227 -20.00 13.88 -19.11
N GLY A 228 -21.26 14.34 -19.10
CA GLY A 228 -22.40 13.46 -18.86
C GLY A 228 -22.49 12.48 -20.01
N ASN A 229 -22.20 11.21 -19.72
CA ASN A 229 -22.31 10.11 -20.66
C ASN A 229 -23.79 9.83 -20.92
N MET A 230 -24.41 10.61 -21.82
CA MET A 230 -25.73 10.30 -22.35
C MET A 230 -25.62 9.00 -23.14
N LYS A 231 -26.19 7.93 -22.59
CA LYS A 231 -26.54 6.73 -23.35
C LYS A 231 -27.56 7.12 -24.41
N THR A 232 -27.09 7.39 -25.62
CA THR A 232 -27.93 7.37 -26.82
C THR A 232 -28.31 5.91 -27.12
N PRO A 233 -29.60 5.61 -27.36
CA PRO A 233 -30.01 4.31 -27.86
C PRO A 233 -29.48 4.10 -29.29
N PRO A 234 -29.03 2.89 -29.67
CA PRO A 234 -28.61 2.63 -31.04
C PRO A 234 -29.85 2.53 -31.93
N VAL A 235 -30.07 3.57 -32.73
CA VAL A 235 -30.99 3.55 -33.87
C VAL A 235 -30.16 3.16 -35.10
N GLY A 236 -30.55 2.09 -35.78
CA GLY A 236 -30.11 1.77 -37.14
C GLY A 236 -28.83 0.93 -37.26
N GLY A 237 -28.91 -0.36 -36.93
CA GLY A 237 -27.87 -1.34 -37.20
C GLY A 237 -28.37 -2.44 -38.14
N ASP A 238 -27.87 -2.40 -39.36
CA ASP A 238 -27.86 -3.41 -40.44
C ASP A 238 -28.09 -4.88 -40.00
N PRO A 239 -29.09 -5.61 -40.56
CA PRO A 239 -29.43 -6.98 -40.19
C PRO A 239 -28.42 -8.06 -40.63
N SER A 240 -27.23 -7.72 -41.12
CA SER A 240 -26.30 -8.69 -41.73
C SER A 240 -25.03 -9.03 -40.93
N ARG A 241 -24.91 -8.62 -39.66
CA ARG A 241 -23.71 -8.92 -38.83
C ARG A 241 -23.97 -10.02 -37.79
N PRO A 242 -23.29 -11.18 -37.86
CA PRO A 242 -23.44 -12.23 -36.85
C PRO A 242 -22.85 -11.77 -35.51
N VAL A 243 -23.71 -11.70 -34.50
CA VAL A 243 -23.35 -11.39 -33.10
C VAL A 243 -22.49 -12.53 -32.56
N GLN A 244 -21.19 -12.27 -32.36
CA GLN A 244 -20.30 -13.20 -31.65
C GLN A 244 -20.61 -13.12 -30.16
N VAL A 245 -21.30 -14.14 -29.65
CA VAL A 245 -21.56 -14.33 -28.22
C VAL A 245 -20.22 -14.59 -27.54
N LEU A 246 -19.79 -13.67 -26.69
CA LEU A 246 -18.57 -13.80 -25.89
C LEU A 246 -18.82 -14.82 -24.77
N HIS A 247 -18.48 -16.08 -25.03
CA HIS A 247 -18.52 -17.13 -24.01
C HIS A 247 -17.37 -16.92 -23.02
N THR A 248 -17.68 -16.38 -21.84
CA THR A 248 -16.73 -16.38 -20.71
C THR A 248 -16.43 -17.82 -20.28
N PRO A 249 -15.15 -18.23 -20.19
CA PRO A 249 -14.77 -19.60 -19.86
C PRO A 249 -15.17 -19.92 -18.41
N MET A 250 -15.98 -20.97 -18.27
CA MET A 250 -16.42 -21.52 -16.98
C MET A 250 -15.19 -22.02 -16.20
N GLN A 251 -14.91 -21.40 -15.05
CA GLN A 251 -13.80 -21.81 -14.18
C GLN A 251 -13.94 -23.30 -13.79
N PRO A 252 -12.85 -24.09 -13.82
CA PRO A 252 -12.90 -25.50 -13.50
C PRO A 252 -13.30 -25.69 -12.03
N LYS A 253 -14.47 -26.30 -11.83
CA LYS A 253 -15.00 -26.63 -10.50
C LYS A 253 -13.98 -27.53 -9.78
N ARG A 254 -13.49 -27.09 -8.62
CA ARG A 254 -12.65 -27.90 -7.73
C ARG A 254 -13.37 -29.23 -7.48
N LYS A 255 -12.64 -30.36 -7.59
CA LYS A 255 -13.20 -31.68 -7.28
C LYS A 255 -13.72 -31.63 -5.83
N PRO A 256 -15.02 -31.89 -5.59
CA PRO A 256 -15.56 -31.86 -4.24
C PRO A 256 -14.81 -32.87 -3.38
N GLY A 257 -14.55 -32.50 -2.11
CA GLY A 257 -13.99 -33.43 -1.14
C GLY A 257 -14.87 -34.68 -1.02
N ILE A 258 -14.26 -35.81 -0.68
CA ILE A 258 -14.98 -37.06 -0.46
C ILE A 258 -15.75 -36.94 0.86
N VAL A 259 -17.07 -36.95 0.79
CA VAL A 259 -17.95 -36.97 1.97
C VAL A 259 -18.28 -38.44 2.28
N GLY A 260 -17.82 -38.93 3.43
CA GLY A 260 -18.14 -40.28 3.90
C GLY A 260 -19.65 -40.42 4.15
N LYS A 261 -20.28 -41.46 3.58
CA LYS A 261 -21.71 -41.75 3.73
C LYS A 261 -22.01 -42.84 4.77
N ALA A 262 -20.99 -43.31 5.48
CA ALA A 262 -21.14 -44.43 6.42
C ALA A 262 -21.86 -43.97 7.69
N SER A 263 -23.07 -44.48 7.92
CA SER A 263 -23.82 -44.34 9.17
C SER A 263 -23.58 -45.56 10.06
N SER A 264 -22.37 -45.71 10.62
CA SER A 264 -22.08 -46.80 11.57
C SER A 264 -22.19 -46.31 13.01
N GLY A 265 -23.10 -46.92 13.79
CA GLY A 265 -23.69 -46.42 15.05
C GLY A 265 -22.79 -46.25 16.28
N ARG A 266 -21.48 -46.03 16.13
CA ARG A 266 -20.59 -45.58 17.23
C ARG A 266 -19.75 -44.34 16.90
N ILE A 267 -19.65 -43.97 15.62
CA ILE A 267 -18.87 -42.81 15.19
C ILE A 267 -19.88 -41.80 14.64
N GLN A 268 -20.23 -40.80 15.45
CA GLN A 268 -21.02 -39.67 14.98
C GLN A 268 -20.07 -38.67 14.32
N ALA A 269 -20.19 -38.49 13.01
CA ALA A 269 -19.50 -37.40 12.34
C ALA A 269 -20.13 -36.08 12.83
N VAL A 270 -19.33 -35.26 13.49
CA VAL A 270 -19.76 -33.94 13.97
C VAL A 270 -20.04 -33.07 12.75
N GLN A 271 -21.31 -32.81 12.45
CA GLN A 271 -21.74 -32.00 11.29
C GLN A 271 -21.63 -30.49 11.55
N THR A 272 -20.77 -30.07 12.45
CA THR A 272 -20.74 -28.66 12.81
C THR A 272 -19.93 -27.88 11.79
N LYS A 273 -20.60 -26.92 11.15
CA LYS A 273 -19.92 -25.94 10.31
C LYS A 273 -19.49 -24.81 11.22
N LEU A 274 -18.19 -24.57 11.31
CA LEU A 274 -17.68 -23.37 11.96
C LEU A 274 -18.05 -22.17 11.08
N VAL A 275 -18.93 -21.32 11.56
CA VAL A 275 -19.36 -20.09 10.88
C VAL A 275 -18.63 -18.91 11.52
N ASN A 276 -17.97 -18.09 10.69
CA ASN A 276 -17.30 -16.87 11.11
C ASN A 276 -18.05 -15.66 10.57
N VAL A 277 -18.45 -14.77 11.48
CA VAL A 277 -19.29 -13.61 11.21
C VAL A 277 -18.62 -12.35 11.75
N PHE A 278 -18.75 -11.27 11.00
CA PHE A 278 -18.35 -9.93 11.38
C PHE A 278 -19.61 -9.15 11.71
N ALA A 279 -19.71 -8.66 12.94
CA ALA A 279 -20.80 -7.82 13.38
C ALA A 279 -20.27 -6.46 13.87
N THR A 280 -20.96 -5.38 13.53
CA THR A 280 -20.56 -4.00 13.85
C THR A 280 -21.77 -3.15 14.21
N ARG A 281 -21.53 -1.90 14.62
CA ARG A 281 -22.52 -0.96 15.20
C ARG A 281 -22.96 -1.30 16.63
N PHE A 282 -22.13 -2.02 17.37
CA PHE A 282 -22.32 -2.14 18.81
C PHE A 282 -21.82 -0.89 19.54
N ASP A 283 -22.24 -0.74 20.78
CA ASP A 283 -21.66 0.22 21.71
C ASP A 283 -20.14 -0.02 21.84
N PRO A 284 -19.28 1.02 21.74
CA PRO A 284 -17.85 0.88 21.94
C PRO A 284 -17.46 0.29 23.31
N GLU A 285 -18.29 0.45 24.34
CA GLU A 285 -18.05 -0.07 25.69
C GLU A 285 -18.51 -1.52 25.89
N LEU A 286 -19.25 -2.10 24.92
CA LEU A 286 -19.73 -3.48 25.03
C LEU A 286 -18.56 -4.48 25.08
N ASP A 287 -18.61 -5.40 26.04
CA ASP A 287 -17.61 -6.46 26.21
C ASP A 287 -17.93 -7.70 25.38
N ALA A 288 -16.87 -8.45 25.03
CA ALA A 288 -16.99 -9.63 24.18
C ALA A 288 -17.75 -10.77 24.89
N ASP A 289 -17.59 -10.89 26.21
CA ASP A 289 -18.22 -11.94 27.01
C ASP A 289 -19.74 -11.73 27.09
N THR A 290 -20.18 -10.50 27.36
CA THR A 290 -21.61 -10.15 27.39
C THR A 290 -22.31 -10.40 26.06
N LEU A 291 -21.65 -10.09 24.94
CA LEU A 291 -22.18 -10.42 23.60
C LEU A 291 -22.18 -11.93 23.35
N GLY A 292 -21.17 -12.64 23.83
CA GLY A 292 -21.08 -14.11 23.76
C GLY A 292 -22.22 -14.80 24.51
N ASP A 293 -22.48 -14.39 25.75
CA ASP A 293 -23.55 -14.94 26.59
C ASP A 293 -24.93 -14.71 25.93
N PHE A 294 -25.18 -13.51 25.41
CA PHE A 294 -26.42 -13.19 24.71
C PHE A 294 -26.64 -14.07 23.48
N LEU A 295 -25.61 -14.27 22.64
CA LEU A 295 -25.70 -15.11 21.45
C LEU A 295 -25.80 -16.60 21.79
N GLN A 296 -25.12 -17.03 22.85
CA GLN A 296 -25.19 -18.41 23.34
C GLN A 296 -26.61 -18.76 23.83
N GLU A 297 -27.30 -17.83 24.50
CA GLU A 297 -28.69 -18.00 24.91
C GLU A 297 -29.65 -18.10 23.70
N LYS A 298 -29.41 -17.31 22.65
CA LYS A 298 -30.28 -17.28 21.46
C LYS A 298 -30.08 -18.48 20.52
N ILE A 299 -28.83 -18.88 20.30
CA ILE A 299 -28.47 -19.90 19.29
C ILE A 299 -28.40 -21.30 19.92
N ASN A 300 -28.35 -21.42 21.26
CA ASN A 300 -28.16 -22.67 22.01
C ASN A 300 -26.90 -23.46 21.61
N ASP A 301 -25.91 -22.79 21.03
CA ASP A 301 -24.64 -23.37 20.59
C ASP A 301 -23.45 -22.63 21.22
N THR A 302 -22.26 -23.24 21.15
CA THR A 302 -21.03 -22.60 21.64
C THR A 302 -20.60 -21.47 20.69
N VAL A 303 -20.61 -20.24 21.21
CA VAL A 303 -20.22 -19.03 20.50
C VAL A 303 -18.94 -18.47 21.12
N THR A 304 -18.00 -18.05 20.28
CA THR A 304 -16.78 -17.35 20.69
C THR A 304 -16.75 -15.96 20.06
N CYS A 305 -16.71 -14.93 20.90
CA CYS A 305 -16.70 -13.53 20.48
C CYS A 305 -15.33 -12.91 20.72
N ASN A 306 -14.78 -12.23 19.72
CA ASN A 306 -13.52 -11.49 19.81
C ASN A 306 -13.73 -10.04 19.37
N LYS A 307 -13.50 -9.08 20.27
CA LYS A 307 -13.62 -7.65 19.96
C LYS A 307 -12.48 -7.20 19.03
N ILE A 308 -12.82 -6.59 17.90
CA ILE A 308 -11.86 -6.04 16.94
C ILE A 308 -11.58 -4.60 17.33
N VAL A 309 -10.44 -4.37 17.97
CA VAL A 309 -9.99 -3.02 18.35
C VAL A 309 -9.56 -2.25 17.10
N THR A 310 -10.27 -1.17 16.79
CA THR A 310 -9.95 -0.27 15.68
C THR A 310 -9.78 1.13 16.24
N GLU A 311 -8.59 1.74 16.08
CA GLU A 311 -8.17 3.00 16.75
C GLU A 311 -9.11 4.20 16.55
N ARG A 312 -9.95 4.20 15.50
CA ARG A 312 -10.82 5.34 15.14
C ARG A 312 -12.29 4.97 14.94
N SER A 313 -12.71 3.79 15.37
CA SER A 313 -14.11 3.38 15.19
C SER A 313 -14.99 4.00 16.27
N ARG A 314 -16.11 4.63 15.84
CA ARG A 314 -17.17 5.09 16.76
C ARG A 314 -18.04 3.95 17.30
N PHE A 315 -17.87 2.76 16.74
CA PHE A 315 -18.68 1.58 17.06
C PHE A 315 -17.80 0.40 17.45
N GLY A 316 -18.28 -0.41 18.38
CA GLY A 316 -17.76 -1.75 18.64
C GLY A 316 -17.94 -2.64 17.41
N SER A 317 -16.91 -3.41 17.08
CA SER A 317 -16.95 -4.44 16.04
C SER A 317 -16.41 -5.74 16.60
N PHE A 318 -17.02 -6.86 16.24
CA PHE A 318 -16.72 -8.17 16.79
C PHE A 318 -16.54 -9.20 15.66
N HIS A 319 -15.57 -10.08 15.86
CA HIS A 319 -15.42 -11.32 15.14
C HIS A 319 -16.06 -12.43 15.96
N ILE A 320 -17.07 -13.07 15.39
CA ILE A 320 -17.90 -14.05 16.08
C ILE A 320 -17.75 -15.38 15.36
N SER A 321 -17.30 -16.39 16.09
CA SER A 321 -17.12 -17.76 15.61
C SER A 321 -18.09 -18.66 16.35
N ALA A 322 -18.97 -19.35 15.64
CA ALA A 322 -19.91 -20.28 16.26
C ALA A 322 -19.96 -21.60 15.52
N VAL A 323 -20.31 -22.63 16.28
CA VAL A 323 -20.44 -24.01 15.85
C VAL A 323 -21.92 -24.27 15.60
N CYS A 324 -22.40 -24.06 14.37
CA CYS A 324 -23.83 -24.16 14.05
C CYS A 324 -24.13 -25.38 13.17
N GLN A 325 -25.32 -25.97 13.32
CA GLN A 325 -25.81 -27.02 12.42
C GLN A 325 -26.27 -26.42 11.09
N ASN A 326 -27.03 -25.33 11.15
CA ASN A 326 -27.43 -24.54 9.99
C ASN A 326 -26.74 -23.18 9.99
N VAL A 327 -26.25 -22.76 8.82
CA VAL A 327 -25.56 -21.48 8.67
C VAL A 327 -26.56 -20.32 8.66
N GLU A 328 -27.80 -20.58 8.22
CA GLU A 328 -28.86 -19.58 8.07
C GLU A 328 -29.29 -19.00 9.43
N ASP A 329 -29.31 -19.83 10.47
CA ASP A 329 -29.70 -19.44 11.84
C ASP A 329 -28.83 -18.29 12.39
N MET A 330 -27.55 -18.23 11.99
CA MET A 330 -26.64 -17.15 12.39
C MET A 330 -26.90 -15.82 11.66
N TYR A 331 -27.57 -15.85 10.50
CA TYR A 331 -27.92 -14.66 9.71
C TYR A 331 -29.39 -14.25 9.87
N ASP A 332 -30.12 -14.91 10.77
CA ASP A 332 -31.49 -14.54 11.10
C ASP A 332 -31.51 -13.18 11.81
N PRO A 333 -32.22 -12.15 11.30
CA PRO A 333 -32.30 -10.84 11.94
C PRO A 333 -32.82 -10.88 13.38
N ASP A 334 -33.63 -11.87 13.76
CA ASP A 334 -34.24 -11.96 15.10
C ASP A 334 -33.24 -12.37 16.20
N VAL A 335 -32.08 -12.91 15.81
CA VAL A 335 -31.00 -13.29 16.73
C VAL A 335 -30.15 -12.08 17.15
N TRP A 336 -30.19 -10.98 16.39
CA TRP A 336 -29.31 -9.83 16.59
C TRP A 336 -30.04 -8.63 17.22
N PRO A 337 -29.38 -7.85 18.08
CA PRO A 337 -29.93 -6.59 18.58
C PRO A 337 -30.24 -5.60 17.44
N GLU A 338 -31.26 -4.77 17.62
CA GLU A 338 -31.69 -3.79 16.63
C GLU A 338 -30.53 -2.84 16.24
N GLY A 339 -30.36 -2.62 14.93
CA GLY A 339 -29.36 -1.70 14.38
C GLY A 339 -27.96 -2.29 14.17
N VAL A 340 -27.71 -3.54 14.60
CA VAL A 340 -26.46 -4.26 14.35
C VAL A 340 -26.35 -4.64 12.86
N PHE A 341 -25.15 -4.47 12.30
CA PHE A 341 -24.87 -4.89 10.93
C PHE A 341 -24.01 -6.15 10.92
N VAL A 342 -24.50 -7.20 10.27
CA VAL A 342 -23.91 -8.54 10.27
C VAL A 342 -23.52 -8.95 8.85
N ARG A 343 -22.31 -9.48 8.68
CA ARG A 343 -21.85 -10.04 7.40
C ARG A 343 -20.86 -11.19 7.61
N ARG A 344 -20.58 -11.95 6.56
CA ARG A 344 -19.53 -12.97 6.59
C ARG A 344 -18.17 -12.37 6.95
N TYR A 345 -17.49 -12.98 7.92
CA TYR A 345 -16.10 -12.61 8.22
C TYR A 345 -15.15 -13.25 7.20
N TYR A 346 -14.24 -12.44 6.66
CA TYR A 346 -13.16 -12.91 5.83
C TYR A 346 -11.88 -12.72 6.61
N GLU A 347 -11.21 -13.84 6.95
CA GLU A 347 -9.91 -13.76 7.60
C GLU A 347 -8.98 -12.94 6.71
N PRO A 348 -8.40 -11.83 7.22
CA PRO A 348 -7.42 -11.07 6.49
C PRO A 348 -6.36 -12.06 6.01
N ARG A 349 -6.14 -12.13 4.70
CA ARG A 349 -5.13 -13.01 4.14
C ARG A 349 -3.84 -12.63 4.86
N LYS A 350 -3.33 -13.52 5.71
CA LYS A 350 -2.02 -13.33 6.35
C LYS A 350 -1.06 -13.21 5.19
N LEU A 351 -0.73 -11.98 4.81
CA LEU A 351 0.45 -11.69 4.01
C LEU A 351 1.54 -12.40 4.81
N GLN A 352 2.05 -13.51 4.28
CA GLN A 352 3.09 -14.26 4.95
C GLN A 352 4.21 -13.27 5.19
N ALA A 353 4.29 -12.76 6.41
CA ALA A 353 5.35 -11.90 6.90
C ALA A 353 6.57 -12.82 7.02
N SER A 354 7.15 -13.15 5.86
CA SER A 354 8.35 -13.95 5.69
C SER A 354 9.55 -13.04 5.42
N LEU A 355 9.52 -11.83 5.96
CA LEU A 355 10.69 -10.95 6.04
C LEU A 355 11.05 -10.77 7.52
N PRO A 356 12.14 -11.40 8.00
CA PRO A 356 12.78 -11.01 9.26
C PRO A 356 13.41 -9.63 9.03
N GLY A 357 12.62 -8.58 9.19
CA GLY A 357 13.06 -7.19 8.96
C GLY A 357 11.94 -6.15 9.01
N ALA A 358 10.69 -6.53 8.73
CA ALA A 358 9.57 -5.59 8.74
C ALA A 358 9.00 -5.29 10.15
N GLU A 359 9.29 -6.12 11.16
CA GLU A 359 8.86 -5.86 12.54
C GLU A 359 9.63 -4.70 13.20
N SER A 360 10.86 -4.41 12.77
CA SER A 360 11.63 -3.27 13.29
C SER A 360 10.96 -1.93 13.02
N LEU A 361 10.30 -1.75 11.86
CA LEU A 361 9.64 -0.49 11.52
C LEU A 361 8.33 -0.26 12.30
N ARG A 362 7.66 -1.32 12.77
CA ARG A 362 6.48 -1.16 13.65
C ARG A 362 6.85 -0.87 15.10
N LYS A 363 8.01 -1.35 15.58
CA LYS A 363 8.52 -0.99 16.92
C LYS A 363 9.04 0.45 16.99
N PHE A 364 9.62 0.98 15.91
CA PHE A 364 10.08 2.38 15.88
C PHE A 364 8.94 3.39 16.06
N ARG A 365 7.74 3.12 15.53
CA ARG A 365 6.59 4.03 15.69
C ARG A 365 5.99 4.04 17.10
N LYS A 366 6.27 3.02 17.94
CA LYS A 366 5.76 2.94 19.31
C LYS A 366 6.68 3.59 20.35
N LEU A 367 7.92 3.95 19.97
CA LEU A 367 8.86 4.65 20.87
C LEU A 367 8.81 6.18 20.75
N GLU A 368 8.25 6.76 19.69
CA GLU A 368 8.20 8.23 19.55
C GLU A 368 7.03 8.92 20.27
N HIS A 369 6.18 8.19 21.00
CA HIS A 369 5.05 8.78 21.76
C HIS A 369 5.19 8.62 23.28
N SER A 370 6.39 8.29 23.78
CA SER A 370 6.64 8.14 25.21
C SER A 370 7.84 8.96 25.67
N THR A 371 7.82 10.27 25.41
CA THR A 371 8.60 11.24 26.21
C THR A 371 7.66 11.95 27.18
N PRO A 372 7.73 11.69 28.49
CA PRO A 372 7.00 12.48 29.47
C PRO A 372 7.57 13.89 29.52
N VAL A 373 6.69 14.89 29.43
CA VAL A 373 7.00 16.30 29.68
C VAL A 373 7.42 16.42 31.15
N PRO A 374 8.62 16.95 31.47
CA PRO A 374 9.00 17.18 32.85
C PRO A 374 8.20 18.37 33.41
N THR A 375 7.18 18.08 34.21
CA THR A 375 6.56 19.06 35.10
C THR A 375 7.56 19.40 36.19
N GLY A 376 8.13 20.61 36.13
CA GLY A 376 8.99 21.14 37.18
C GLY A 376 8.24 21.28 38.50
N THR A 377 8.63 20.48 39.48
CA THR A 377 8.18 20.59 40.86
C THR A 377 8.90 21.76 41.52
N VAL A 378 8.14 22.81 41.84
CA VAL A 378 8.60 23.93 42.66
C VAL A 378 8.72 23.45 44.10
N ASN A 379 9.95 23.43 44.61
CA ASN A 379 10.24 23.22 46.03
C ASN A 379 9.62 24.34 46.86
N ALA A 380 8.64 23.99 47.69
CA ALA A 380 8.24 24.82 48.82
C ALA A 380 8.96 24.29 50.07
N ASP A 381 10.13 24.90 50.29
CA ASP A 381 10.84 24.91 51.56
C ASP A 381 9.96 25.58 52.61
N ARG A 382 9.56 24.83 53.65
CA ARG A 382 8.92 25.37 54.84
C ARG A 382 9.41 24.59 56.03
N GLY A 383 10.46 25.11 56.64
CA GLY A 383 10.89 24.73 57.97
C GLY A 383 9.81 25.03 59.00
N ASP A 384 9.66 24.13 59.95
CA ASP A 384 9.10 24.44 61.26
C ASP A 384 9.96 23.72 62.30
N ASP A 385 10.84 24.52 62.90
CA ASP A 385 11.39 24.30 64.23
C ASP A 385 10.26 24.35 65.27
N LYS A 386 10.20 23.37 66.18
CA LYS A 386 9.79 23.60 67.57
C LYS A 386 10.12 22.42 68.51
N LEU A 387 11.24 22.59 69.21
CA LEU A 387 11.40 22.63 70.67
C LEU A 387 10.54 21.72 71.56
N GLU A 388 11.25 20.85 72.29
CA GLU A 388 11.17 20.57 73.74
C GLU A 388 9.80 20.56 74.44
N SER A 389 9.39 19.39 74.94
CA SER A 389 9.52 18.98 76.36
C SER A 389 8.97 17.58 76.60
#